data_AF-A0A8T5LMM2-F1
#
_entry.id   AF-A0A8T5LMM2-F1
#
_cell.length_a   1.000
_cell.length_b   1.000
_cell.length_c   1.000
_cell.angle_alpha   90.00
_cell.angle_beta   90.00
_cell.angle_gamma   90.00
#
_symmetry.space_group_name_H-M   'P 1'
#
loop_
_entity.id
_entity.type
_entity.pdbx_description
1 polymer ?
#
loop_
_entity_poly.entity_id
_entity_poly.type
_entity_poly.pdbx_seq_one_letter_code
_entity_poly.pdbx_strand_id
1 'polypeptide(L)'
;MDLKELKKETQKLDNIKEDIENFQENWVKVIKSNTNKKFPFLKNISADVKKEINTMISELQNNINQIKYDQAINEKLRQYSYYLIELKLTTLNGNKSKSQFITNQLINDDFFKLQNTINDIKLFEENVKKLSGQYDEINMLLQKELSLDEALYFMEHSHKIYLNNLIKTSQKQKNIVRHLGRHFISLAKETGLVHKQINSNK
;
A
#
# COMPACT_ATOMS: atom_id res chain seq x y z
N MET A 1 -9.40 18.12 -4.49
CA MET A 1 -10.07 16.89 -4.92
C MET A 1 -11.49 16.87 -4.40
N ASP A 2 -12.46 16.90 -5.30
CA ASP A 2 -13.87 16.74 -4.93
C ASP A 2 -14.22 15.25 -4.69
N LEU A 3 -15.45 14.94 -4.27
CA LEU A 3 -15.87 13.55 -3.99
C LEU A 3 -15.93 12.67 -5.25
N LYS A 4 -16.21 13.25 -6.43
CA LYS A 4 -16.29 12.50 -7.69
C LYS A 4 -14.89 12.11 -8.16
N GLU A 5 -13.94 13.03 -8.07
CA GLU A 5 -12.51 12.79 -8.28
C GLU A 5 -11.99 11.75 -7.27
N LEU A 6 -12.32 11.88 -5.98
CA LEU A 6 -11.89 10.90 -4.97
C LEU A 6 -12.34 9.48 -5.29
N LYS A 7 -13.61 9.31 -5.70
CA LYS A 7 -14.12 8.01 -6.13
C LYS A 7 -13.37 7.46 -7.35
N LYS A 8 -13.01 8.31 -8.31
CA LYS A 8 -12.21 7.89 -9.47
C LYS A 8 -10.79 7.49 -9.05
N GLU A 9 -10.16 8.27 -8.19
CA GLU A 9 -8.79 8.00 -7.74
C GLU A 9 -8.69 6.73 -6.87
N THR A 10 -9.68 6.44 -6.03
CA THR A 10 -9.73 5.17 -5.27
C THR A 10 -9.94 3.94 -6.16
N GLN A 11 -10.64 4.09 -7.29
CA GLN A 11 -10.81 3.03 -8.28
C GLN A 11 -9.54 2.76 -9.09
N LYS A 12 -8.72 3.79 -9.31
CA LYS A 12 -7.44 3.72 -10.06
C LYS A 12 -6.24 3.30 -9.19
N LEU A 13 -6.43 2.99 -7.92
CA LEU A 13 -5.34 2.47 -7.08
C LEU A 13 -4.86 1.14 -7.65
N ASP A 14 -3.53 1.03 -7.80
CA ASP A 14 -2.89 -0.16 -8.34
C ASP A 14 -3.07 -1.35 -7.38
N ASN A 15 -3.04 -2.56 -7.92
CA ASN A 15 -3.28 -3.79 -7.17
C ASN A 15 -2.02 -4.23 -6.43
N ILE A 16 -1.98 -3.99 -5.11
CA ILE A 16 -0.83 -4.26 -4.25
C ILE A 16 -0.45 -5.73 -4.29
N LYS A 17 -1.45 -6.62 -4.27
CA LYS A 17 -1.22 -8.07 -4.29
C LYS A 17 -0.54 -8.50 -5.59
N GLU A 18 -1.01 -7.98 -6.71
CA GLU A 18 -0.46 -8.28 -8.03
C GLU A 18 0.95 -7.72 -8.22
N ASP A 19 1.21 -6.48 -7.79
CA ASP A 19 2.56 -5.90 -7.80
C ASP A 19 3.54 -6.74 -6.95
N ILE A 20 3.12 -7.19 -5.76
CA ILE A 20 3.93 -8.08 -4.92
C ILE A 20 4.19 -9.43 -5.57
N GLU A 21 3.17 -10.07 -6.12
CA GLU A 21 3.30 -11.37 -6.79
C GLU A 21 4.25 -11.25 -7.99
N ASN A 22 4.08 -10.21 -8.82
CA ASN A 22 4.98 -9.94 -9.93
C ASN A 22 6.41 -9.61 -9.48
N PHE A 23 6.59 -8.86 -8.38
CA PHE A 23 7.91 -8.60 -7.81
C PHE A 23 8.59 -9.90 -7.35
N GLN A 24 7.85 -10.80 -6.70
CA GLN A 24 8.38 -12.10 -6.27
C GLN A 24 8.76 -12.99 -7.45
N GLU A 25 7.91 -13.09 -8.47
CA GLU A 25 8.16 -13.90 -9.67
C GLU A 25 9.38 -13.40 -10.47
N ASN A 26 9.45 -12.08 -10.70
CA ASN A 26 10.45 -11.50 -11.59
C ASN A 26 11.80 -11.23 -10.93
N TRP A 27 11.88 -11.25 -9.59
CA TRP A 27 13.14 -10.98 -8.87
C TRP A 27 13.45 -12.02 -7.83
N VAL A 28 12.58 -12.23 -6.82
CA VAL A 28 12.91 -13.11 -5.69
C VAL A 28 13.12 -14.56 -6.12
N LYS A 29 12.27 -15.11 -6.98
CA LYS A 29 12.44 -16.47 -7.50
C LYS A 29 13.64 -16.58 -8.43
N VAL A 30 13.90 -15.52 -9.20
CA VAL A 30 14.99 -15.44 -10.17
C VAL A 30 16.34 -15.59 -9.47
N ILE A 31 16.55 -14.90 -8.35
CA ILE A 31 17.79 -14.92 -7.58
C ILE A 31 17.93 -16.16 -6.67
N LYS A 32 16.82 -16.73 -6.19
CA LYS A 32 16.83 -17.98 -5.41
C LYS A 32 17.11 -19.22 -6.27
N SER A 33 16.72 -19.20 -7.54
CA SER A 33 16.81 -20.39 -8.40
C SER A 33 18.24 -20.68 -8.84
N ASN A 34 18.77 -21.84 -8.42
CA ASN A 34 20.05 -22.37 -8.90
C ASN A 34 20.02 -22.80 -10.37
N THR A 35 18.85 -22.87 -10.99
CA THR A 35 18.64 -23.40 -12.34
C THR A 35 18.17 -22.35 -13.33
N ASN A 36 18.30 -21.06 -12.99
CA ASN A 36 17.80 -19.98 -13.83
C ASN A 36 18.49 -19.96 -15.21
N LYS A 37 17.78 -20.40 -16.25
CA LYS A 37 18.28 -20.40 -17.63
C LYS A 37 18.41 -18.98 -18.19
N LYS A 38 17.63 -18.02 -17.67
CA LYS A 38 17.60 -16.64 -18.15
C LYS A 38 18.79 -15.83 -17.65
N PHE A 39 19.32 -16.17 -16.49
CA PHE A 39 20.47 -15.50 -15.87
C PHE A 39 21.50 -16.55 -15.41
N PRO A 40 22.23 -17.16 -16.36
CA PRO A 40 23.17 -18.23 -16.04
C PRO A 40 24.31 -17.76 -15.12
N PHE A 41 24.67 -16.48 -15.19
CA PHE A 41 25.71 -15.87 -14.35
C PHE A 41 25.40 -15.88 -12.85
N LEU A 42 24.12 -15.96 -12.45
CA LEU A 42 23.73 -16.08 -11.03
C LEU A 42 24.21 -17.41 -10.41
N LYS A 43 24.62 -18.38 -11.23
CA LYS A 43 25.26 -19.62 -10.76
C LYS A 43 26.72 -19.43 -10.37
N ASN A 44 27.37 -18.39 -10.88
CA ASN A 44 28.79 -18.11 -10.67
C ASN A 44 29.06 -17.28 -9.41
N ILE A 45 28.01 -16.77 -8.76
CA ILE A 45 28.12 -16.06 -7.47
C ILE A 45 28.71 -17.00 -6.43
N SER A 46 29.66 -16.50 -5.64
CA SER A 46 30.31 -17.25 -4.58
C SER A 46 29.30 -17.84 -3.57
N ALA A 47 29.60 -19.03 -3.05
CA ALA A 47 28.70 -19.76 -2.14
C ALA A 47 28.39 -18.97 -0.86
N ASP A 48 29.37 -18.23 -0.35
CA ASP A 48 29.23 -17.41 0.86
C ASP A 48 28.27 -16.22 0.63
N VAL A 49 28.48 -15.45 -0.44
CA VAL A 49 27.57 -14.34 -0.81
C VAL A 49 26.17 -14.85 -1.11
N LYS A 50 26.05 -16.01 -1.76
CA LYS A 50 24.77 -16.64 -2.02
C LYS A 50 24.03 -17.05 -0.75
N LYS A 51 24.75 -17.51 0.28
CA LYS A 51 24.17 -17.83 1.58
C LYS A 51 23.66 -16.55 2.27
N GLU A 52 24.44 -15.48 2.22
CA GLU A 52 24.06 -14.16 2.75
C GLU A 52 22.79 -13.63 2.06
N ILE A 53 22.77 -13.60 0.72
CA ILE A 53 21.60 -13.19 -0.08
C ILE A 53 20.37 -14.02 0.29
N ASN A 54 20.50 -15.35 0.44
CA ASN A 54 19.37 -16.20 0.80
C ASN A 54 18.81 -15.92 2.21
N THR A 55 19.67 -15.56 3.16
CA THR A 55 19.25 -15.10 4.49
C THR A 55 18.45 -13.81 4.37
N MET A 56 18.98 -12.80 3.68
CA MET A 56 18.30 -11.52 3.47
C MET A 56 16.97 -11.68 2.74
N ILE A 57 16.90 -12.55 1.73
CA ILE A 57 15.64 -12.86 1.03
C ILE A 57 14.63 -13.48 1.99
N SER A 58 15.06 -14.33 2.91
CA SER A 58 14.16 -14.97 3.87
C SER A 58 13.55 -13.94 4.83
N GLU A 59 14.33 -12.95 5.26
CA GLU A 59 13.83 -11.81 6.04
C GLU A 59 12.90 -10.90 5.21
N LEU A 60 13.25 -10.66 3.95
CA LEU A 60 12.44 -9.90 3.01
C LEU A 60 11.08 -10.56 2.75
N GLN A 61 11.00 -11.89 2.72
CA GLN A 61 9.73 -12.62 2.58
C GLN A 61 8.76 -12.36 3.74
N ASN A 62 9.27 -12.17 4.96
CA ASN A 62 8.42 -11.79 6.10
C ASN A 62 7.78 -10.42 5.88
N ASN A 63 8.55 -9.46 5.34
CA ASN A 63 8.04 -8.12 5.01
C ASN A 63 7.04 -8.17 3.83
N ILE A 64 7.33 -8.95 2.80
CA ILE A 64 6.40 -9.15 1.68
C ILE A 64 5.05 -9.70 2.16
N ASN A 65 5.06 -10.69 3.07
CA ASN A 65 3.82 -11.27 3.58
C ASN A 65 2.97 -10.22 4.32
N GLN A 66 3.59 -9.29 5.05
CA GLN A 66 2.86 -8.19 5.68
C GLN A 66 2.21 -7.28 4.62
N ILE A 67 2.98 -6.86 3.62
CA ILE A 67 2.51 -5.97 2.56
C ILE A 67 1.36 -6.59 1.74
N LYS A 68 1.38 -7.91 1.52
CA LYS A 68 0.37 -8.61 0.71
C LYS A 68 -1.05 -8.42 1.25
N TYR A 69 -1.22 -8.29 2.57
CA TYR A 69 -2.52 -8.09 3.20
C TYR A 69 -3.01 -6.63 3.15
N ASP A 70 -2.14 -5.68 2.80
CA ASP A 70 -2.47 -4.25 2.75
C ASP A 70 -3.37 -3.88 1.55
N GLN A 71 -3.71 -4.83 0.67
CA GLN A 71 -4.77 -4.63 -0.34
C GLN A 71 -6.11 -4.23 0.30
N ALA A 72 -6.37 -4.64 1.54
CA ALA A 72 -7.57 -4.22 2.28
C ALA A 72 -7.68 -2.69 2.42
N ILE A 73 -6.56 -1.96 2.43
CA ILE A 73 -6.53 -0.50 2.46
C ILE A 73 -7.24 0.08 1.24
N ASN A 74 -6.97 -0.45 0.04
CA ASN A 74 -7.61 0.00 -1.19
C ASN A 74 -9.14 -0.14 -1.12
N GLU A 75 -9.63 -1.27 -0.60
CA GLU A 75 -11.06 -1.50 -0.45
C GLU A 75 -11.69 -0.59 0.61
N LYS A 76 -11.02 -0.36 1.74
CA LYS A 76 -11.47 0.60 2.76
C LYS A 76 -11.59 2.01 2.17
N LEU A 77 -10.58 2.49 1.43
CA LEU A 77 -10.60 3.81 0.80
C LEU A 77 -11.72 3.96 -0.24
N ARG A 78 -11.97 2.91 -1.05
CA ARG A 78 -13.12 2.87 -1.96
C ARG A 78 -14.42 3.00 -1.18
N GLN A 79 -14.60 2.21 -0.13
CA GLN A 79 -15.81 2.24 0.68
C GLN A 79 -16.04 3.61 1.34
N TYR A 80 -14.99 4.25 1.86
CA TYR A 80 -15.09 5.61 2.38
C TYR A 80 -15.54 6.62 1.33
N SER A 81 -15.03 6.52 0.10
CA SER A 81 -15.48 7.41 -0.98
C SER A 81 -16.98 7.25 -1.26
N TYR A 82 -17.50 6.01 -1.20
CA TYR A 82 -18.94 5.75 -1.31
C TYR A 82 -19.73 6.33 -0.14
N TYR A 83 -19.30 6.07 1.10
CA TYR A 83 -19.98 6.58 2.29
C TYR A 83 -20.00 8.11 2.35
N LEU A 84 -18.94 8.80 1.90
CA LEU A 84 -18.95 10.27 1.88
C LEU A 84 -19.88 10.84 0.80
N ILE A 85 -19.96 10.20 -0.36
CA ILE A 85 -20.95 10.57 -1.38
C ILE A 85 -22.35 10.37 -0.84
N GLU A 86 -22.61 9.22 -0.23
CA GLU A 86 -23.90 8.90 0.35
C GLU A 86 -24.27 9.87 1.48
N LEU A 87 -23.35 10.16 2.40
CA LEU A 87 -23.53 11.13 3.47
C LEU A 87 -23.87 12.51 2.93
N LYS A 88 -23.20 12.96 1.85
CA LYS A 88 -23.52 14.23 1.21
C LYS A 88 -24.94 14.23 0.64
N LEU A 89 -25.33 13.18 -0.07
CA LEU A 89 -26.68 13.05 -0.64
C LEU A 89 -27.77 12.98 0.44
N THR A 90 -27.54 12.23 1.52
CA THR A 90 -28.51 12.12 2.61
C THR A 90 -28.64 13.41 3.40
N THR A 91 -27.55 14.17 3.53
CA THR A 91 -27.56 15.51 4.14
C THR A 91 -28.39 16.49 3.29
N LEU A 92 -28.20 16.49 1.96
CA LEU A 92 -29.00 17.32 1.05
C LEU A 92 -30.50 16.96 1.08
N ASN A 93 -30.82 15.67 1.22
CA ASN A 93 -32.20 15.19 1.32
C ASN A 93 -32.81 15.36 2.72
N GLY A 94 -32.07 15.93 3.68
CA GLY A 94 -32.56 16.11 5.06
C GLY A 94 -32.74 14.82 5.87
N ASN A 95 -32.22 13.68 5.42
CA ASN A 95 -32.36 12.40 6.11
C ASN A 95 -31.32 12.27 7.25
N LYS A 96 -31.68 12.80 8.42
CA LYS A 96 -30.81 12.84 9.60
C LYS A 96 -30.47 11.45 10.15
N SER A 97 -31.43 10.53 10.17
CA SER A 97 -31.23 9.16 10.69
C SER A 97 -30.16 8.43 9.90
N LYS A 98 -30.26 8.44 8.56
CA LYS A 98 -29.28 7.80 7.69
C LYS A 98 -27.91 8.48 7.74
N SER A 99 -27.89 9.82 7.81
CA SER A 99 -26.64 10.58 7.95
C SER A 99 -25.90 10.25 9.25
N GLN A 100 -26.64 10.08 10.35
CA GLN A 100 -26.10 9.66 11.65
C GLN A 100 -25.58 8.21 11.61
N PHE A 101 -26.30 7.30 10.96
CA PHE A 101 -25.85 5.92 10.77
C PHE A 101 -24.50 5.85 10.02
N ILE A 102 -24.40 6.52 8.87
CA ILE A 102 -23.16 6.55 8.06
C ILE A 102 -22.01 7.19 8.85
N THR A 103 -22.29 8.28 9.58
CA THR A 103 -21.28 8.94 10.42
C THR A 103 -20.78 8.00 11.52
N ASN A 104 -21.69 7.28 12.19
CA ASN A 104 -21.32 6.30 13.20
C ASN A 104 -20.47 5.16 12.62
N GLN A 105 -20.79 4.67 11.42
CA GLN A 105 -19.95 3.68 10.74
C GLN A 105 -18.53 4.20 10.47
N LEU A 106 -18.37 5.46 10.05
CA LEU A 106 -17.04 6.01 9.77
C LEU A 106 -16.19 6.28 11.03
N ILE A 107 -16.82 6.46 12.21
CA ILE A 107 -16.13 6.79 13.47
C ILE A 107 -15.93 5.55 14.36
N ASN A 108 -16.97 4.74 14.52
CA ASN A 108 -17.07 3.74 15.57
C ASN A 108 -16.99 2.29 15.07
N ASP A 109 -17.10 2.04 13.76
CA ASP A 109 -16.93 0.69 13.22
C ASP A 109 -15.47 0.29 13.31
N ASP A 110 -15.15 -0.78 14.04
CA ASP A 110 -13.76 -1.20 14.26
C ASP A 110 -12.99 -1.49 12.96
N PHE A 111 -13.70 -1.96 11.93
CA PHE A 111 -13.11 -2.26 10.63
C PHE A 111 -13.02 -1.02 9.74
N PHE A 112 -14.05 -0.18 9.74
CA PHE A 112 -14.15 1.04 8.91
C PHE A 112 -13.74 2.32 9.63
N LYS A 113 -13.17 2.27 10.81
CA LYS A 113 -12.65 3.45 11.50
C LYS A 113 -11.55 4.13 10.70
N LEU A 114 -11.80 5.36 10.26
CA LEU A 114 -10.85 6.10 9.41
C LEU A 114 -9.46 6.23 10.06
N GLN A 115 -9.41 6.35 11.39
CA GLN A 115 -8.16 6.40 12.15
C GLN A 115 -7.32 5.13 12.00
N ASN A 116 -7.96 3.95 11.99
CA ASN A 116 -7.27 2.68 11.81
C ASN A 116 -6.66 2.63 10.41
N THR A 117 -7.43 3.00 9.38
CA THR A 117 -6.93 3.06 8.00
C THR A 117 -5.77 4.05 7.82
N ILE A 118 -5.76 5.18 8.54
CA ILE A 118 -4.62 6.11 8.54
C ILE A 118 -3.35 5.43 9.09
N ASN A 119 -3.49 4.64 10.16
CA ASN A 119 -2.37 3.91 10.74
C ASN A 119 -1.92 2.78 9.82
N ASP A 120 -2.85 2.03 9.21
CA ASP A 120 -2.57 0.98 8.23
C ASP A 120 -1.75 1.55 7.05
N ILE A 121 -2.13 2.72 6.51
CA ILE A 121 -1.40 3.39 5.42
C ILE A 121 0.03 3.77 5.83
N LYS A 122 0.23 4.23 7.07
CA LYS A 122 1.58 4.57 7.56
C LYS A 122 2.45 3.32 7.66
N LEU A 123 1.89 2.25 8.22
CA LEU A 123 2.59 0.97 8.35
C LEU A 123 2.94 0.40 6.97
N PHE A 124 2.01 0.45 6.01
CA PHE A 124 2.27 0.06 4.63
C PHE A 124 3.40 0.90 4.00
N GLU A 125 3.40 2.23 4.18
CA GLU A 125 4.49 3.11 3.70
C GLU A 125 5.85 2.71 4.30
N GLU A 126 5.90 2.42 5.60
CA GLU A 126 7.11 1.98 6.30
C GLU A 126 7.59 0.61 5.80
N ASN A 127 6.68 -0.35 5.64
CA ASN A 127 6.98 -1.69 5.14
C ASN A 127 7.51 -1.66 3.69
N VAL A 128 6.91 -0.83 2.82
CA VAL A 128 7.37 -0.63 1.44
C VAL A 128 8.75 0.04 1.41
N LYS A 129 9.03 1.02 2.27
CA LYS A 129 10.37 1.61 2.40
C LYS A 129 11.41 0.58 2.85
N LYS A 130 11.05 -0.24 3.85
CA LYS A 130 11.90 -1.34 4.31
C LYS A 130 12.16 -2.35 3.18
N LEU A 131 11.13 -2.70 2.40
CA LEU A 131 11.27 -3.59 1.25
C LEU A 131 12.22 -3.00 0.20
N SER A 132 12.12 -1.70 -0.06
CA SER A 132 13.03 -1.00 -0.97
C SER A 132 14.47 -1.04 -0.48
N GLY A 133 14.70 -0.79 0.82
CA GLY A 133 16.05 -0.87 1.41
C GLY A 133 16.64 -2.28 1.27
N GLN A 134 15.89 -3.32 1.64
CA GLN A 134 16.33 -4.71 1.51
C GLN A 134 16.60 -5.08 0.03
N TYR A 135 15.78 -4.58 -0.89
CA TYR A 135 15.99 -4.73 -2.32
C TYR A 135 17.31 -4.09 -2.77
N ASP A 136 17.58 -2.85 -2.37
CA ASP A 136 18.80 -2.14 -2.75
C ASP A 136 20.05 -2.82 -2.16
N GLU A 137 19.99 -3.28 -0.91
CA GLU A 137 21.09 -4.00 -0.26
C GLU A 137 21.42 -5.34 -0.96
N ILE A 138 20.40 -6.14 -1.30
CA ILE A 138 20.60 -7.40 -2.03
C ILE A 138 21.19 -7.13 -3.41
N ASN A 139 20.70 -6.11 -4.13
CA ASN A 139 21.26 -5.78 -5.44
C ASN A 139 22.68 -5.23 -5.36
N MET A 140 23.02 -4.49 -4.30
CA MET A 140 24.40 -4.04 -4.07
C MET A 140 25.35 -5.23 -3.87
N LEU A 141 24.92 -6.27 -3.14
CA LEU A 141 25.71 -7.50 -3.01
C LEU A 141 25.85 -8.23 -4.35
N LEU A 142 24.76 -8.35 -5.11
CA LEU A 142 24.81 -8.93 -6.46
C LEU A 142 25.77 -8.17 -7.37
N GLN A 143 25.70 -6.84 -7.41
CA GLN A 143 26.54 -6.01 -8.27
C GLN A 143 28.05 -6.13 -7.97
N LYS A 144 28.45 -6.51 -6.75
CA LYS A 144 29.87 -6.73 -6.42
C LYS A 144 30.41 -8.02 -7.02
N GLU A 145 29.56 -9.00 -7.27
CA GLU A 145 29.93 -10.33 -7.81
C GLU A 145 29.72 -10.43 -9.32
N LEU A 146 28.95 -9.51 -9.91
CA LEU A 146 28.61 -9.50 -11.33
C LEU A 146 29.54 -8.56 -12.10
N SER A 147 29.86 -8.93 -13.35
CA SER A 147 30.46 -7.97 -14.28
C SER A 147 29.48 -6.83 -14.59
N LEU A 148 30.00 -5.71 -15.09
CA LEU A 148 29.17 -4.53 -15.42
C LEU A 148 28.04 -4.88 -16.40
N ASP A 149 28.33 -5.68 -17.43
CA ASP A 149 27.36 -6.06 -18.45
C ASP A 149 26.26 -6.97 -17.87
N GLU A 150 26.62 -7.91 -17.00
CA GLU A 150 25.67 -8.78 -16.31
C GLU A 150 24.80 -7.98 -15.32
N ALA A 151 25.40 -7.03 -14.60
CA ALA A 151 24.69 -6.14 -13.69
C ALA A 151 23.70 -5.25 -14.45
N LEU A 152 24.08 -4.66 -15.59
CA LEU A 152 23.19 -3.89 -16.44
C LEU A 152 22.04 -4.75 -16.96
N TYR A 153 22.35 -5.91 -17.55
CA TYR A 153 21.33 -6.82 -18.06
C TYR A 153 20.36 -7.30 -16.97
N PHE A 154 20.85 -7.54 -15.75
CA PHE A 154 19.99 -7.88 -14.62
C PHE A 154 19.10 -6.71 -14.19
N MET A 155 19.65 -5.49 -14.12
CA MET A 155 18.94 -4.28 -13.67
C MET A 155 17.94 -3.72 -14.70
N GLU A 156 18.13 -4.00 -15.99
CA GLU A 156 17.17 -3.66 -17.05
C GLU A 156 15.83 -4.41 -16.93
N HIS A 157 15.76 -5.42 -16.06
CA HIS A 157 14.52 -6.16 -15.86
C HIS A 157 13.46 -5.39 -15.08
N SER A 158 12.20 -5.64 -15.44
CA SER A 158 11.01 -4.94 -14.96
C SER A 158 10.71 -5.06 -13.46
N HIS A 159 11.56 -5.71 -12.66
CA HIS A 159 11.27 -5.96 -11.26
C HIS A 159 11.20 -4.68 -10.41
N LYS A 160 12.03 -3.67 -10.72
CA LYS A 160 11.99 -2.37 -10.02
C LYS A 160 10.69 -1.60 -10.29
N ILE A 161 10.01 -1.88 -11.39
CA ILE A 161 8.74 -1.24 -11.74
C ILE A 161 7.67 -1.60 -10.70
N TYR A 162 7.58 -2.86 -10.29
CA TYR A 162 6.60 -3.31 -9.29
C TYR A 162 6.86 -2.69 -7.91
N LEU A 163 8.13 -2.60 -7.49
CA LEU A 163 8.49 -1.89 -6.25
C LEU A 163 8.12 -0.39 -6.33
N ASN A 164 8.39 0.26 -7.46
CA ASN A 164 8.01 1.65 -7.68
C ASN A 164 6.48 1.84 -7.67
N ASN A 165 5.71 0.88 -8.19
CA ASN A 165 4.26 0.91 -8.12
C ASN A 165 3.77 0.87 -6.67
N LEU A 166 4.33 0.01 -5.82
CA LEU A 166 4.01 -0.03 -4.39
C LEU A 166 4.31 1.30 -3.69
N ILE A 167 5.47 1.91 -3.97
CA ILE A 167 5.85 3.23 -3.44
C ILE A 167 4.83 4.29 -3.88
N LYS A 168 4.49 4.34 -5.18
CA LYS A 168 3.49 5.28 -5.70
C LYS A 168 2.12 5.04 -5.10
N THR A 169 1.72 3.79 -4.90
CA THR A 169 0.43 3.42 -4.29
C THR A 169 0.33 3.92 -2.86
N SER A 170 1.37 3.74 -2.03
CA SER A 170 1.36 4.27 -0.65
C SER A 170 1.21 5.80 -0.61
N GLN A 171 1.88 6.51 -1.52
CA GLN A 171 1.76 7.96 -1.66
C GLN A 171 0.34 8.39 -2.09
N LYS A 172 -0.23 7.70 -3.09
CA LYS A 172 -1.61 7.94 -3.56
C LYS A 172 -2.61 7.72 -2.43
N GLN A 173 -2.52 6.60 -1.72
CA GLN A 173 -3.40 6.28 -0.58
C GLN A 173 -3.34 7.35 0.50
N LYS A 174 -2.13 7.80 0.88
CA LYS A 174 -1.92 8.89 1.85
C LYS A 174 -2.57 10.20 1.42
N ASN A 175 -2.52 10.53 0.13
CA ASN A 175 -3.19 11.71 -0.40
C ASN A 175 -4.71 11.57 -0.36
N ILE A 176 -5.23 10.42 -0.80
CA ILE A 176 -6.66 10.11 -0.82
C ILE A 176 -7.24 10.15 0.60
N VAL A 177 -6.63 9.46 1.57
CA VAL A 177 -7.16 9.39 2.95
C VAL A 177 -7.20 10.78 3.60
N ARG A 178 -6.22 11.64 3.31
CA ARG A 178 -6.21 13.03 3.77
C ARG A 178 -7.41 13.81 3.23
N HIS A 179 -7.72 13.64 1.94
CA HIS A 179 -8.88 14.30 1.33
C HIS A 179 -10.21 13.73 1.83
N LEU A 180 -10.32 12.40 1.96
CA LEU A 180 -11.49 11.75 2.56
C LEU A 180 -11.75 12.26 3.98
N GLY A 181 -10.71 12.36 4.82
CA GLY A 181 -10.82 12.89 6.17
C GLY A 181 -11.29 14.35 6.22
N ARG A 182 -10.81 15.20 5.31
CA ARG A 182 -11.28 16.60 5.22
C ARG A 182 -12.76 16.69 4.86
N HIS A 183 -13.20 15.92 3.85
CA HIS A 183 -14.61 15.87 3.45
C HIS A 183 -15.49 15.31 4.57
N PHE A 184 -15.03 14.26 5.25
CA PHE A 184 -15.72 13.68 6.38
C PHE A 184 -15.97 14.73 7.48
N ILE A 185 -14.92 15.46 7.89
CA ILE A 185 -15.03 16.49 8.93
C ILE A 185 -16.00 17.61 8.51
N SER A 186 -15.98 18.04 7.23
CA SER A 186 -16.90 19.05 6.72
C SER A 186 -18.36 18.59 6.85
N LEU A 187 -18.66 17.40 6.32
CA LEU A 187 -20.02 16.84 6.32
C LEU A 187 -20.50 16.51 7.75
N ALA A 188 -19.61 16.05 8.63
CA ALA A 188 -19.93 15.77 10.02
C ALA A 188 -20.29 17.06 10.81
N LYS A 189 -19.69 18.20 10.46
CA LYS A 189 -20.05 19.51 11.03
C LYS A 189 -21.40 19.99 10.52
N GLU A 190 -21.66 19.88 9.22
CA GLU A 190 -22.94 20.25 8.60
C GLU A 190 -24.12 19.44 9.16
N THR A 191 -23.89 18.17 9.51
CA THR A 191 -24.91 17.29 10.10
C THR A 191 -25.11 17.50 11.61
N GLY A 192 -24.32 18.36 12.26
CA GLY A 192 -24.46 18.71 13.68
C GLY A 192 -24.02 17.61 14.67
N LEU A 193 -23.34 16.56 14.21
CA LEU A 193 -23.00 15.39 15.03
C LEU A 193 -21.68 15.55 15.80
N VAL A 194 -20.74 16.37 15.31
CA VAL A 194 -19.46 16.63 15.99
C VAL A 194 -19.65 17.34 17.34
N HIS A 195 -20.72 18.12 17.51
CA HIS A 195 -20.99 18.81 18.79
C HIS A 195 -21.59 17.91 19.88
N LYS A 196 -22.19 16.76 19.54
CA LYS A 196 -22.77 15.86 20.56
C LYS A 196 -21.74 14.94 21.21
N GLN A 197 -20.76 14.43 20.45
CA GLN A 197 -19.75 13.51 21.01
C GLN A 197 -18.68 14.19 21.88
N ILE A 198 -18.36 15.47 21.64
CA ILE A 198 -17.42 16.23 22.48
C ILE A 198 -18.03 16.56 23.86
N ASN A 199 -19.35 16.73 23.93
CA ASN A 199 -20.06 17.04 25.18
C ASN A 199 -20.51 15.82 25.97
N SER A 200 -20.44 14.60 25.41
CA SER A 200 -20.74 13.35 26.12
C SER A 200 -19.50 12.67 26.72
N ASN A 201 -18.30 13.18 26.46
CA ASN A 201 -17.03 12.75 27.05
C ASN A 201 -16.47 13.76 28.08
N LYS A 202 -17.30 14.70 28.52
CA LYS A 202 -17.08 15.56 29.70
C LYS A 202 -18.08 15.15 30.77
#